data_AF-A0A418TCU0-F1
#
_entry.id   AF-A0A418TCU0-F1
#
_cell.length_a   1.000
_cell.length_b   1.000
_cell.length_c   1.000
_cell.angle_alpha   90.00
_cell.angle_beta   90.00
_cell.angle_gamma   90.00
#
_symmetry.space_group_name_H-M   'P 1'
#
loop_
_entity.id
_entity.type
_entity.pdbx_description
1 polymer ?
#
loop_
_entity_poly.entity_id
_entity_poly.type
_entity_poly.pdbx_seq_one_letter_code
_entity_poly.pdbx_strand_id
1 'polypeptide(L)'
;MNVLDHEEYKKWALIRQGGKFRYVLKWILYFFLFMTLIHGFVSLLNGKEFGIQEVLTVLAVSLLVGGIGSLLRWMIFEKRFQHSHDRNPPG
;
A
#
# COMPACT_ATOMS: atom_id res chain seq x y z
N MET A 1 9.93 24.50 6.07
CA MET A 1 9.43 23.11 5.98
C MET A 1 7.98 23.15 6.43
N ASN A 2 7.04 22.67 5.62
CA ASN A 2 5.62 22.80 5.96
C ASN A 2 5.32 21.91 7.18
N VAL A 3 4.45 22.32 8.10
CA VAL A 3 4.13 21.52 9.31
C VAL A 3 3.62 20.12 8.92
N LEU A 4 2.93 20.04 7.77
CA LEU A 4 2.53 18.78 7.13
C LEU A 4 3.70 17.83 6.84
N ASP A 5 4.83 18.35 6.35
CA ASP A 5 5.99 17.54 5.97
C ASP A 5 6.63 16.87 7.19
N HIS A 6 6.58 17.54 8.34
CA HIS A 6 7.20 17.05 9.58
C HIS A 6 6.36 15.94 10.24
N GLU A 7 5.04 16.05 10.22
CA GLU A 7 4.15 14.98 10.65
C GLU A 7 4.22 13.75 9.74
N GLU A 8 4.25 13.98 8.42
CA GLU A 8 4.43 12.89 7.45
C GLU A 8 5.76 12.17 7.66
N TYR A 9 6.85 12.91 7.88
CA TYR A 9 8.17 12.36 8.18
C TYR A 9 8.15 11.46 9.43
N LYS A 10 7.53 11.92 10.53
CA LYS A 10 7.45 11.15 11.78
C LYS A 10 6.63 9.86 11.60
N LYS A 11 5.50 9.94 10.89
CA LYS A 11 4.69 8.75 10.54
C LYS A 11 5.49 7.78 9.67
N TRP A 12 6.28 8.29 8.73
CA TRP A 12 7.09 7.45 7.84
C TRP A 12 8.28 6.80 8.52
N ALA A 13 8.94 7.50 9.45
CA ALA A 13 10.01 6.94 10.28
C ALA A 13 9.51 5.74 11.10
N LEU A 14 8.31 5.83 11.68
CA LEU A 14 7.65 4.72 12.37
C LEU A 14 7.33 3.55 11.44
N ILE A 15 6.83 3.84 10.24
CA ILE A 15 6.57 2.81 9.21
C ILE A 15 7.86 2.09 8.80
N ARG A 16 8.97 2.84 8.69
CA ARG A 16 10.27 2.32 8.29
C ARG A 16 10.90 1.40 9.34
N GLN A 17 10.69 1.66 10.63
CA GLN A 17 11.09 0.74 11.71
C GLN A 17 10.44 -0.64 11.58
N GLY A 18 9.23 -0.72 11.02
CA GLY A 18 8.56 -1.99 10.74
C GLY A 18 9.13 -2.77 9.55
N GLY A 19 9.96 -2.15 8.72
CA GLY A 19 10.59 -2.76 7.55
C GLY A 19 9.70 -2.75 6.29
N LYS A 20 10.37 -2.64 5.14
CA LYS A 20 9.74 -2.57 3.80
C LYS A 20 8.79 -3.73 3.52
N PHE A 21 9.17 -4.95 3.91
CA PHE A 21 8.37 -6.15 3.65
C PHE A 21 7.01 -6.11 4.38
N ARG A 22 6.99 -5.71 5.66
CA ARG A 22 5.73 -5.60 6.43
C ARG A 22 4.82 -4.53 5.86
N TYR A 23 5.38 -3.42 5.39
CA TYR A 23 4.62 -2.37 4.72
C TYR A 23 3.97 -2.88 3.42
N VAL A 24 4.75 -3.51 2.55
CA VAL A 24 4.25 -4.09 1.28
C VAL A 24 3.14 -5.11 1.56
N LEU A 25 3.35 -6.02 2.51
CA LEU A 25 2.37 -7.04 2.87
C LEU A 25 1.06 -6.43 3.39
N LYS A 26 1.13 -5.40 4.24
CA LYS A 26 -0.05 -4.69 4.74
C LYS A 26 -0.88 -4.09 3.60
N TRP A 27 -0.22 -3.49 2.62
CA TRP A 27 -0.90 -2.90 1.46
C TRP A 27 -1.51 -3.96 0.55
N ILE A 28 -0.81 -5.06 0.30
CA ILE A 28 -1.36 -6.21 -0.45
C ILE A 28 -2.62 -6.73 0.24
N LEU A 29 -2.58 -6.91 1.56
CA LEU A 29 -3.72 -7.43 2.33
C LEU A 29 -4.93 -6.48 2.27
N TYR A 30 -4.71 -5.18 2.41
CA TYR A 30 -5.79 -4.18 2.29
C TYR A 30 -6.37 -4.13 0.90
N PHE A 31 -5.54 -4.19 -0.13
CA PHE A 31 -6.02 -4.19 -1.50
C PHE A 31 -6.81 -5.46 -1.83
N PHE A 32 -6.34 -6.61 -1.35
CA PHE A 32 -7.05 -7.87 -1.46
C PHE A 32 -8.44 -7.79 -0.80
N LEU A 33 -8.50 -7.37 0.47
CA LEU A 33 -9.76 -7.19 1.19
C LEU A 33 -10.72 -6.24 0.45
N PHE A 34 -10.21 -5.12 -0.05
CA PHE A 34 -11.00 -4.15 -0.80
C PHE A 34 -11.59 -4.76 -2.09
N MET A 35 -10.77 -5.47 -2.87
CA MET A 35 -11.23 -6.12 -4.10
C MET A 35 -12.23 -7.25 -3.80
N THR A 36 -12.02 -8.01 -2.73
CA THR A 36 -12.97 -9.03 -2.27
C THR A 36 -14.32 -8.43 -1.89
N LEU A 37 -14.34 -7.29 -1.19
CA LEU A 37 -15.57 -6.59 -0.84
C LEU A 37 -16.32 -6.09 -2.08
N ILE A 38 -15.61 -5.46 -3.03
CA ILE A 38 -16.21 -5.01 -4.29
C ILE A 38 -16.81 -6.19 -5.05
N HIS A 39 -16.04 -7.27 -5.20
CA HIS A 39 -16.54 -8.44 -5.93
C HIS A 39 -17.72 -9.10 -5.23
N GLY A 40 -17.68 -9.22 -3.90
CA GLY A 40 -18.80 -9.74 -3.12
C GLY A 40 -20.06 -8.89 -3.32
N PHE A 41 -19.92 -7.57 -3.30
CA PHE A 41 -21.03 -6.65 -3.58
C PHE A 41 -21.56 -6.80 -5.01
N VAL A 42 -20.70 -6.89 -6.01
CA VAL A 42 -21.08 -7.09 -7.42
C VAL A 42 -21.75 -8.45 -7.63
N SER A 43 -21.28 -9.50 -6.97
CA SER A 43 -21.85 -10.85 -7.01
C SER A 43 -23.28 -10.86 -6.44
N LEU A 44 -23.51 -10.17 -5.31
CA LEU A 44 -24.84 -10.01 -4.73
C LEU A 44 -25.81 -9.29 -5.67
N LEU A 45 -25.34 -8.26 -6.38
CA LEU A 45 -26.17 -7.50 -7.33
C LEU A 45 -26.50 -8.28 -8.60
N ASN A 46 -25.56 -9.08 -9.11
CA ASN A 46 -25.70 -9.78 -10.38
C ASN A 46 -26.23 -11.22 -10.23
N GLY A 47 -26.43 -11.71 -9.00
CA GLY A 47 -26.89 -13.08 -8.73
C GLY A 47 -25.93 -14.16 -9.27
N LYS A 48 -24.67 -13.80 -9.52
CA LYS A 48 -23.67 -14.68 -10.13
C LYS A 48 -22.75 -15.24 -9.05
N GLU A 49 -22.60 -16.57 -9.04
CA GLU A 49 -21.75 -17.23 -8.06
C GLU A 49 -20.28 -16.86 -8.25
N PHE A 50 -19.57 -16.82 -7.12
CA PHE A 50 -18.17 -16.47 -7.06
C PHE A 50 -17.32 -17.73 -7.34
N GLY A 51 -16.89 -17.88 -8.58
CA GLY A 51 -16.09 -19.01 -9.01
C GLY A 51 -14.64 -18.93 -8.51
N ILE A 52 -13.99 -20.09 -8.43
CA ILE A 52 -12.58 -20.21 -8.03
C ILE A 52 -11.66 -19.43 -9.00
N GLN A 53 -12.01 -19.35 -10.28
CA GLN A 53 -11.25 -18.55 -11.25
C GLN A 53 -11.31 -17.06 -10.92
N GLU A 54 -12.48 -16.49 -10.61
CA GLU A 54 -12.58 -15.08 -10.21
C GLU A 54 -11.77 -14.79 -8.94
N VAL A 55 -11.77 -15.69 -7.95
CA VAL A 55 -10.95 -15.58 -6.73
C VAL A 55 -9.47 -15.47 -7.09
N LEU A 56 -8.97 -16.37 -7.96
CA LEU A 56 -7.57 -16.39 -8.39
C LEU A 56 -7.21 -15.12 -9.16
N THR A 57 -8.09 -14.61 -10.03
CA THR A 57 -7.88 -13.35 -10.73
C THR A 57 -7.79 -12.18 -9.76
N VAL A 58 -8.72 -12.08 -8.79
CA VAL A 58 -8.69 -11.03 -7.77
C VAL A 58 -7.40 -11.09 -6.95
N LEU A 59 -6.97 -12.28 -6.58
CA LEU A 59 -5.75 -12.48 -5.81
C LEU A 59 -4.50 -12.08 -6.60
N ALA A 60 -4.41 -12.50 -7.87
CA ALA A 60 -3.30 -12.13 -8.76
C ALA A 60 -3.23 -10.61 -9.02
N VAL A 61 -4.38 -9.98 -9.30
CA VAL A 61 -4.46 -8.52 -9.49
C VAL A 61 -4.09 -7.80 -8.21
N SER A 62 -4.51 -8.30 -7.05
CA SER A 62 -4.20 -7.69 -5.76
C SER A 62 -2.72 -7.76 -5.42
N LEU A 63 -2.06 -8.88 -5.73
CA LEU A 63 -0.62 -9.04 -5.58
C LEU A 63 0.15 -8.09 -6.49
N LEU A 64 -0.24 -7.99 -7.77
CA LEU A 64 0.43 -7.14 -8.75
C LEU A 64 0.24 -5.65 -8.42
N VAL A 65 -1.01 -5.20 -8.27
CA VAL A 65 -1.33 -3.79 -8.06
C VAL A 65 -0.93 -3.34 -6.66
N GLY A 66 -1.24 -4.14 -5.63
CA GLY A 66 -0.84 -3.86 -4.25
C GLY A 66 0.68 -3.89 -4.06
N GLY A 67 1.36 -4.83 -4.71
CA GLY A 67 2.82 -4.92 -4.71
C GLY A 67 3.48 -3.72 -5.40
N ILE A 68 3.14 -3.47 -6.67
CA ILE A 68 3.73 -2.37 -7.45
C ILE A 68 3.39 -1.01 -6.83
N GLY A 69 2.13 -0.79 -6.44
CA GLY A 69 1.69 0.46 -5.83
C GLY A 69 2.38 0.74 -4.50
N SER A 70 2.53 -0.27 -3.65
CA SER A 70 3.25 -0.11 -2.37
C SER A 70 4.74 0.14 -2.56
N LEU A 71 5.38 -0.51 -3.55
CA LEU A 71 6.78 -0.28 -3.89
C LEU A 71 7.01 1.12 -4.46
N LEU A 72 6.17 1.59 -5.39
CA LEU A 72 6.25 2.94 -5.93
C LEU A 72 6.05 3.99 -4.84
N ARG A 73 5.04 3.79 -3.98
CA ARG A 73 4.81 4.66 -2.82
C ARG A 73 6.03 4.66 -1.91
N TRP A 74 6.60 3.48 -1.62
CA TRP A 74 7.83 3.37 -0.85
C TRP A 74 8.97 4.18 -1.48
N MET A 75 9.22 4.02 -2.78
CA MET A 75 10.29 4.72 -3.49
C MET A 75 10.12 6.24 -3.49
N ILE A 76 8.89 6.74 -3.69
CA ILE A 76 8.61 8.18 -3.68
C ILE A 76 8.92 8.77 -2.30
N PHE A 77 8.49 8.10 -1.24
CA PHE A 77 8.76 8.55 0.12
C PHE A 77 10.22 8.42 0.51
N GLU A 78 10.88 7.32 0.14
CA GLU A 78 12.32 7.12 0.34
C GLU A 78 13.13 8.27 -0.29
N LYS A 79 12.82 8.62 -1.54
CA LYS A 79 13.46 9.72 -2.26
C LYS A 79 13.20 11.09 -1.61
N ARG A 80 11.98 11.35 -1.14
CA ARG A 80 11.64 12.60 -0.42
C ARG A 80 12.31 12.68 0.95
N PHE A 81 12.45 11.54 1.63
CA PHE A 81 13.07 11.44 2.94
C PHE A 81 14.58 11.69 2.87
N GLN A 82 15.29 11.03 1.94
CA GLN A 82 16.72 11.28 1.70
C GLN A 82 17.00 12.75 1.41
N HIS A 83 16.21 13.36 0.52
CA HIS A 83 16.34 14.78 0.17
C HIS A 83 16.10 15.74 1.35
N SER A 84 15.25 15.35 2.31
CA SER A 84 15.01 16.13 3.54
C SER A 84 16.12 15.95 4.57
N HIS A 85 16.68 14.74 4.68
CA HIS A 85 17.78 14.43 5.59
C HIS A 85 19.08 15.13 5.18
N ASP A 86 19.39 15.18 3.89
CA ASP A 86 20.58 15.87 3.36
C ASP A 86 20.53 17.40 3.58
N ARG A 87 19.31 17.97 3.68
CA ARG A 87 19.12 19.42 3.90
C ARG A 87 19.10 19.83 5.37
N ASN A 88 18.92 18.90 6.30
CA ASN A 88 18.97 19.12 7.74
C ASN A 88 19.53 17.85 8.40
N PRO A 89 20.85 17.67 8.40
CA PRO A 89 21.46 16.60 9.16
C PRO A 89 21.15 16.82 10.65
N PRO A 90 20.81 15.78 11.41
CA PRO A 90 20.65 15.89 12.85
C PRO A 90 22.01 16.28 13.44
N GLY A 91 22.11 17.53 13.89
CA GLY A 91 23.18 18.00 14.77
C GLY A 91 22.96 17.50 16.19
#